data_AF-A0A6J4X7I5-F1
#
_entry.id   AF-A0A6J4X7I5-F1
#
_cell.length_a   1.000
_cell.length_b   1.000
_cell.length_c   1.000
_cell.angle_alpha   90.00
_cell.angle_beta   90.00
_cell.angle_gamma   90.00
#
_symmetry.space_group_name_H-M   'P 1'
#
loop_
_entity.id
_entity.type
_entity.pdbx_description
1 polymer ?
#
loop_
_entity_poly.entity_id
_entity_poly.type
_entity_poly.pdbx_seq_one_letter_code
_entity_poly.pdbx_strand_id
1 'polypeptide(L)' 'MVDAGIVQRKTAANYLKELEKIGVIQIQKVGKENLYLNKGLLEILSK' A
#
# COMPACT_ATOMS: atom_id res chain seq x y z
N MET A 1 -11.27 6.62 -5.52
CA MET A 1 -10.50 5.35 -5.50
C MET A 1 -11.34 4.08 -5.64
N VAL A 2 -12.66 4.15 -5.79
CA VAL A 2 -13.50 2.99 -6.17
C VAL A 2 -13.94 3.06 -7.66
N ASP A 3 -13.43 4.08 -8.36
CA ASP A 3 -13.95 4.55 -9.65
C ASP A 3 -13.21 3.95 -10.87
N ALA A 4 -12.02 3.38 -10.65
CA ALA A 4 -11.20 2.84 -11.76
C ALA A 4 -11.55 1.40 -12.15
N GLY A 5 -12.58 0.77 -11.56
CA GLY A 5 -13.01 -0.59 -11.91
C GLY A 5 -12.02 -1.72 -11.59
N ILE A 6 -10.88 -1.43 -10.94
CA ILE A 6 -9.79 -2.40 -10.79
C ILE A 6 -10.13 -3.52 -9.80
N VAL A 7 -10.87 -3.25 -8.69
CA VAL A 7 -11.35 -4.30 -7.78
C VAL A 7 -12.31 -3.77 -6.68
N GLN A 8 -13.15 -4.62 -6.07
CA GLN A 8 -13.99 -4.27 -4.91
C GLN A 8 -13.16 -3.80 -3.69
N ARG A 9 -13.60 -2.78 -2.95
CA ARG A 9 -12.91 -2.22 -1.76
C ARG A 9 -12.33 -3.27 -0.79
N LYS A 10 -13.07 -4.37 -0.55
CA LYS A 10 -12.63 -5.48 0.31
C LYS A 10 -11.38 -6.18 -0.23
N THR A 11 -11.30 -6.38 -1.55
CA THR A 11 -10.17 -7.06 -2.19
C THR A 11 -8.92 -6.19 -2.19
N ALA A 12 -9.05 -4.87 -2.40
CA ALA A 12 -7.93 -3.94 -2.29
C ALA A 12 -7.31 -3.93 -0.88
N ALA A 13 -8.16 -3.97 0.17
CA ALA A 13 -7.68 -4.07 1.55
C ALA A 13 -6.95 -5.39 1.84
N ASN A 14 -7.41 -6.51 1.25
CA ASN A 14 -6.71 -7.79 1.37
C ASN A 14 -5.35 -7.77 0.66
N TYR A 15 -5.26 -7.20 -0.54
CA TYR A 15 -3.97 -7.09 -1.24
C TYR A 15 -2.95 -6.27 -0.45
N LEU A 16 -3.37 -5.15 0.15
CA LEU A 16 -2.48 -4.34 1.00
C LEU A 16 -1.96 -5.12 2.22
N LYS A 17 -2.80 -5.96 2.85
CA LYS A 17 -2.37 -6.83 3.95
C LYS A 17 -1.41 -7.92 3.51
N GLU A 18 -1.68 -8.57 2.39
CA GLU A 18 -0.80 -9.63 1.87
C GLU A 18 0.55 -9.05 1.43
N LEU A 19 0.56 -7.87 0.81
CA LEU A 19 1.78 -7.14 0.42
C LEU A 19 2.61 -6.70 1.65
N GLU A 20 1.96 -6.34 2.76
CA GLU A 20 2.63 -6.08 4.03
C GLU A 20 3.25 -7.37 4.60
N LYS A 21 2.49 -8.48 4.58
CA LYS A 21 2.91 -9.78 5.10
C LYS A 21 4.16 -10.34 4.39
N ILE A 22 4.29 -10.10 3.10
CA ILE A 22 5.48 -10.48 2.32
C ILE A 22 6.63 -9.46 2.40
N GLY A 23 6.47 -8.39 3.19
CA GLY A 23 7.51 -7.37 3.42
C GLY A 23 7.74 -6.39 2.27
N VAL A 24 6.86 -6.38 1.25
CA VAL A 24 7.00 -5.52 0.07
C VAL A 24 6.61 -4.07 0.36
N ILE A 25 5.66 -3.86 1.26
CA ILE A 25 5.23 -2.53 1.72
C ILE A 25 5.27 -2.45 3.24
N GLN A 26 5.59 -1.27 3.76
CA GLN A 26 5.57 -0.99 5.19
C GLN A 26 4.42 -0.04 5.52
N ILE A 27 3.69 -0.38 6.57
CA ILE A 27 2.70 0.53 7.16
C ILE A 27 3.43 1.49 8.10
N GLN A 28 3.28 2.78 7.84
CA GLN A 28 3.69 3.84 8.74
C GLN A 28 2.47 4.62 9.18
N LYS A 29 2.25 4.68 10.50
CA LYS A 29 1.20 5.52 11.07
C LYS A 29 1.69 6.96 11.09
N VAL A 30 1.03 7.84 10.34
CA VAL A 30 1.35 9.26 10.28
C VAL A 30 0.10 10.03 10.70
N GLY A 31 0.14 10.60 11.90
CA GLY A 31 -1.02 11.29 12.48
C GLY A 31 -2.21 10.36 12.70
N LYS A 32 -3.34 10.63 12.01
CA LYS A 32 -4.58 9.85 12.10
C LYS A 32 -4.70 8.78 11.02
N GLU A 33 -3.77 8.68 10.08
CA GLU A 33 -3.85 7.81 8.91
C GLU A 33 -2.73 6.78 8.87
N ASN A 34 -3.02 5.62 8.26
CA ASN A 34 -2.04 4.56 8.00
C ASN A 34 -1.59 4.67 6.54
N LEU A 35 -0.32 5.01 6.35
CA LEU A 35 0.32 5.12 5.05
C LEU A 35 1.03 3.80 4.71
N TYR A 36 0.78 3.28 3.52
CA TYR A 36 1.44 2.10 2.99
C TYR A 36 2.54 2.56 2.03
N LEU A 37 3.81 2.49 2.44
CA LEU A 37 4.94 2.89 1.60
C LEU A 37 5.69 1.66 1.07
N ASN A 38 5.94 1.65 -0.24
CA ASN A 38 6.90 0.75 -0.85
C ASN A 38 8.28 1.43 -0.85
N LYS A 39 9.10 1.15 0.16
CA LYS A 39 10.43 1.76 0.30
C LYS A 39 11.33 1.46 -0.89
N GLY A 40 11.35 0.21 -1.37
CA GLY A 40 12.19 -0.18 -2.51
C GLY A 40 11.83 0.58 -3.79
N LEU A 41 10.55 0.79 -4.06
CA LEU A 41 10.12 1.60 -5.20
C LEU A 41 10.49 3.07 -5.02
N LEU A 42 10.29 3.62 -3.81
CA LEU A 42 10.66 5.00 -3.50
C LEU A 42 12.16 5.25 -3.70
N GLU A 43 13.01 4.32 -3.28
CA GLU A 43 14.46 4.42 -3.47
C GLU A 43 14.86 4.40 -4.95
N ILE A 44 14.14 3.64 -5.79
CA ILE A 44 14.37 3.62 -7.24
C ILE A 44 13.90 4.93 -7.89
N LEU A 45 12.75 5.47 -7.45
CA LEU A 45 12.15 6.67 -8.03
C LEU A 45 12.80 7.98 -7.57
N SER A 46 13.48 7.98 -6.42
CA SER A 46 14.24 9.14 -5.90
C SER A 46 15.62 9.30 -6.52
N LYS A 47 15.93 8.54 -7.57
CA LYS A 47 17.16 8.62 -8.36
C LYS A 47 16.89 9.29 -9.70
#